data_AF-A0A2E0BPG7-F1
#
_entry.id   AF-A0A2E0BPG7-F1
#
_cell.length_a   1.000
_cell.length_b   1.000
_cell.length_c   1.000
_cell.angle_alpha   90.00
_cell.angle_beta   90.00
_cell.angle_gamma   90.00
#
_symmetry.space_group_name_H-M   'P 1'
#
loop_
_entity.id
_entity.type
_entity.pdbx_description
1 polymer ?
#
loop_
_entity_poly.entity_id
_entity_poly.type
_entity_poly.pdbx_seq_one_letter_code
_entity_poly.pdbx_strand_id
1 'polypeptide(L)'
;MSVHTSWKNNCKGYNAIKQFGKWTLEKTNQLELWNYNADTLFSTIEATRVGMQNNRTNYIGTFSDNFWRNPDDYLCRADGEGWTEWRDRLAKKILGLGKAKTSFAIEMLFPLEAQVVCMDTHLFQVYGLNQTK
;
A
#
# COMPACT_ATOMS: atom_id res chain seq x y z
N MET A 1 3.49 0.08 -4.33
CA MET A 1 3.99 0.35 -5.71
C MET A 1 3.93 -0.86 -6.66
N SER A 2 3.77 -2.10 -6.19
CA SER A 2 3.99 -3.32 -7.00
C SER A 2 2.81 -3.84 -7.84
N VAL A 3 1.60 -3.32 -7.64
CA VAL A 3 0.40 -3.72 -8.41
C VAL A 3 0.55 -3.29 -9.87
N HIS A 4 0.29 -4.20 -10.83
CA HIS A 4 0.36 -3.96 -12.29
C HIS A 4 1.64 -3.25 -12.78
N THR A 5 2.80 -3.60 -12.23
CA THR A 5 4.08 -3.02 -12.66
C THR A 5 5.18 -4.07 -12.62
N SER A 6 6.24 -3.87 -13.41
CA SER A 6 7.41 -4.74 -13.37
C SER A 6 8.18 -4.56 -12.06
N TRP A 7 8.92 -5.59 -11.64
CA TRP A 7 9.77 -5.51 -10.46
C TRP A 7 10.72 -4.30 -10.52
N LYS A 8 11.37 -4.08 -11.67
CA LYS A 8 12.30 -2.95 -11.89
C LYS A 8 11.61 -1.60 -11.65
N ASN A 9 10.41 -1.40 -12.17
CA ASN A 9 9.69 -0.14 -11.99
C ASN A 9 9.10 -0.01 -10.58
N ASN A 10 8.68 -1.12 -9.95
CA ASN A 10 8.32 -1.12 -8.53
C ASN A 10 9.48 -0.64 -7.66
N CYS A 11 10.70 -1.14 -7.87
CA CYS A 11 11.88 -0.72 -7.12
C CYS A 11 12.21 0.76 -7.36
N LYS A 12 12.11 1.24 -8.60
CA LYS A 12 12.27 2.69 -8.91
C LYS A 12 11.23 3.53 -8.17
N GLY A 13 9.96 3.16 -8.29
CA GLY A 13 8.85 3.84 -7.64
C GLY A 13 9.01 3.88 -6.13
N TYR A 14 9.28 2.74 -5.49
CA TYR A 14 9.54 2.67 -4.06
C TYR A 14 10.72 3.54 -3.65
N ASN A 15 11.86 3.46 -4.34
CA ASN A 15 13.03 4.26 -3.99
C ASN A 15 12.80 5.76 -4.11
N ALA A 16 11.95 6.20 -5.04
CA ALA A 16 11.61 7.61 -5.21
C ALA A 16 10.76 8.16 -4.06
N ILE A 17 9.92 7.32 -3.43
CA ILE A 17 8.97 7.75 -2.40
C ILE A 17 9.21 7.12 -1.01
N LYS A 18 10.25 6.30 -0.82
CA LYS A 18 10.46 5.59 0.47
C LYS A 18 10.68 6.51 1.66
N GLN A 19 11.07 7.77 1.42
CA GLN A 19 11.22 8.81 2.44
C GLN A 19 9.95 9.68 2.57
N PHE A 20 8.80 9.22 2.05
CA PHE A 20 7.55 9.98 2.04
C PHE A 20 7.14 10.50 3.42
N GLY A 21 7.36 9.72 4.48
CA GLY A 21 7.12 10.16 5.86
C GLY A 21 8.01 11.33 6.35
N LYS A 22 9.08 11.67 5.62
CA LYS A 22 9.91 12.86 5.87
C LYS A 22 9.47 14.08 5.05
N TRP A 23 8.64 13.89 4.02
CA TRP A 23 8.13 14.98 3.19
C TRP A 23 7.08 15.84 3.91
N THR A 24 6.56 15.37 5.03
CA THR A 24 5.61 16.08 5.90
C THR A 24 6.24 17.19 6.77
N LEU A 25 7.55 17.47 6.64
CA LEU A 25 8.29 18.34 7.58
C LEU A 25 8.91 19.62 7.01
N GLU A 26 8.84 19.90 5.70
CA GLU A 26 9.18 21.25 5.19
C GLU A 26 7.92 22.12 5.15
N LYS A 27 7.49 22.59 6.34
CA LYS A 27 6.49 23.65 6.48
C LYS A 27 7.08 24.98 6.01
N THR A 28 7.00 25.29 4.73
CA THR A 28 6.92 26.68 4.28
C THR A 28 5.46 27.11 4.15
N ASN A 29 5.22 28.39 4.37
CA ASN A 29 3.93 29.05 4.65
C ASN A 29 2.81 28.86 3.62
N GLN A 30 2.25 27.66 3.52
CA GLN A 30 0.88 27.46 3.08
C GLN A 30 0.28 26.28 3.83
N LEU A 31 -0.42 26.63 4.90
CA LEU A 31 -1.49 25.80 5.46
C LEU A 31 -2.59 25.68 4.40
N GLU A 32 -2.42 24.78 3.44
CA GLU A 32 -3.56 24.23 2.73
C GLU A 32 -3.79 22.82 3.26
N LEU A 33 -5.00 22.65 3.76
CA LEU A 33 -5.52 21.50 4.48
C LEU A 33 -5.07 20.18 3.85
N TRP A 34 -4.30 19.40 4.61
CA TRP A 34 -4.21 17.95 4.53
C TRP A 34 -4.14 17.39 3.11
N ASN A 35 -2.97 17.53 2.50
CA ASN A 35 -2.37 16.54 1.62
C ASN A 35 -0.88 16.87 1.62
N TYR A 36 -0.02 15.85 1.69
CA TYR A 36 1.31 15.90 1.04
C TYR A 36 1.24 16.73 -0.25
N ASN A 37 2.31 17.42 -0.66
CA ASN A 37 2.29 18.16 -1.93
C ASN A 37 1.96 17.17 -3.07
N ALA A 38 0.69 17.15 -3.49
CA ALA A 38 0.15 16.08 -4.32
C ALA A 38 0.74 16.13 -5.71
N ASP A 39 1.03 17.34 -6.19
CA ASP A 39 1.74 17.60 -7.44
C ASP A 39 3.20 17.11 -7.36
N THR A 40 3.87 17.32 -6.23
CA THR A 40 5.23 16.78 -6.00
C THR A 40 5.21 15.25 -5.94
N LEU A 41 4.23 14.63 -5.26
CA LEU A 41 4.11 13.18 -5.25
C LEU A 41 3.79 12.65 -6.64
N PHE A 42 2.85 13.27 -7.35
CA PHE A 42 2.49 12.90 -8.72
C PHE A 42 3.68 12.97 -9.67
N SER A 43 4.37 14.12 -9.72
CA SER A 43 5.54 14.32 -10.58
C SER A 43 6.68 13.35 -10.23
N THR A 44 6.90 13.07 -8.94
CA THR A 44 7.89 12.07 -8.50
C THR A 44 7.51 10.67 -8.97
N ILE A 45 6.25 10.26 -8.84
CA ILE A 45 5.76 8.96 -9.31
C ILE A 45 5.83 8.89 -10.84
N GLU A 46 5.47 9.96 -11.54
CA GLU A 46 5.52 10.04 -13.01
C GLU A 46 6.93 9.84 -13.54
N ALA A 47 7.93 10.50 -12.94
CA ALA A 47 9.34 10.37 -13.30
C ALA A 47 9.84 8.91 -13.21
N THR A 48 9.24 8.08 -12.35
CA THR A 48 9.62 6.66 -12.19
C THR A 48 9.11 5.76 -13.31
N ARG A 49 8.12 6.23 -14.10
CA ARG A 49 7.41 5.46 -15.14
C ARG A 49 6.78 4.16 -14.63
N VAL A 50 6.32 4.15 -13.39
CA VAL A 50 5.67 2.98 -12.75
C VAL A 50 4.22 2.75 -13.22
N GLY A 51 3.63 3.74 -13.89
CA GLY A 51 2.25 3.72 -14.42
C GLY A 51 1.18 3.97 -13.36
N MET A 52 -0.05 4.25 -13.79
CA MET A 52 -1.21 4.56 -12.94
C MET A 52 -0.96 5.73 -11.96
N GLN A 53 -0.26 6.76 -12.41
CA GLN A 53 0.24 7.87 -11.60
C GLN A 53 -0.88 8.53 -10.79
N ASN A 54 -1.97 8.93 -11.45
CA ASN A 54 -3.14 9.53 -10.81
C ASN A 54 -3.67 8.66 -9.66
N ASN A 55 -3.92 7.38 -9.95
CA ASN A 55 -4.45 6.44 -8.97
C ASN A 55 -3.46 6.23 -7.82
N ARG A 56 -2.17 6.06 -8.09
CA ARG A 56 -1.16 5.85 -7.05
C ARG A 56 -0.99 7.05 -6.14
N THR A 57 -0.98 8.27 -6.70
CA THR A 57 -0.95 9.50 -5.92
C THR A 57 -2.13 9.53 -4.95
N ASN A 58 -3.35 9.32 -5.45
CA ASN A 58 -4.55 9.27 -4.62
C ASN A 58 -4.49 8.16 -3.55
N TYR A 59 -4.09 6.95 -3.92
CA TYR A 59 -4.04 5.79 -3.01
C TYR A 59 -3.03 6.02 -1.89
N ILE A 60 -1.82 6.48 -2.21
CA ILE A 60 -0.75 6.73 -1.24
C ILE A 60 -1.15 7.87 -0.31
N GLY A 61 -1.70 8.94 -0.87
CA GLY A 61 -2.19 10.07 -0.11
C GLY A 61 -3.28 9.71 0.90
N THR A 62 -4.35 9.11 0.39
CA THR A 62 -5.49 8.65 1.20
C THR A 62 -5.04 7.66 2.28
N PHE A 63 -4.13 6.73 1.94
CA PHE A 63 -3.59 5.80 2.92
C PHE A 63 -2.79 6.53 4.01
N SER A 64 -1.92 7.47 3.64
CA SER A 64 -1.13 8.25 4.59
C SER A 64 -2.02 8.96 5.61
N ASP A 65 -3.02 9.71 5.16
CA ASP A 65 -3.91 10.46 6.04
C ASP A 65 -4.67 9.53 6.99
N ASN A 66 -5.18 8.43 6.44
CA ASN A 66 -5.92 7.46 7.24
C ASN A 66 -5.05 6.68 8.21
N PHE A 67 -3.80 6.39 7.85
CA PHE A 67 -2.83 5.71 8.71
C PHE A 67 -2.43 6.59 9.88
N TRP A 68 -2.00 7.82 9.62
CA TRP A 68 -1.51 8.72 10.67
C TRP A 68 -2.61 9.18 11.64
N ARG A 69 -3.88 9.12 11.22
CA ARG A 69 -5.03 9.39 12.11
C ARG A 69 -5.26 8.30 13.15
N ASN A 70 -4.99 7.03 12.81
CA ASN A 70 -5.11 5.91 13.75
C ASN A 70 -4.22 4.73 13.28
N PRO A 71 -2.92 4.73 13.61
CA PRO A 71 -2.00 3.67 13.17
C PRO A 71 -2.35 2.28 13.69
N ASP A 72 -2.89 2.19 14.91
CA ASP A 72 -3.22 0.91 15.56
C ASP A 72 -4.23 0.11 14.77
N ASP A 73 -5.15 0.78 14.05
CA ASP A 73 -6.12 0.09 13.20
C ASP A 73 -5.47 -0.68 12.03
N TYR A 74 -4.23 -0.34 11.66
CA TYR A 74 -3.46 -0.99 10.61
C TYR A 74 -2.38 -1.93 11.13
N LEU A 75 -1.85 -1.66 12.33
CA LEU A 75 -0.73 -2.42 12.91
C LEU A 75 -1.19 -3.53 13.84
N CYS A 76 -2.39 -3.42 14.40
CA CYS A 76 -2.92 -4.34 15.40
C CYS A 76 -4.20 -5.02 14.92
N ARG A 77 -4.35 -6.28 15.32
CA ARG A 77 -5.63 -6.99 15.29
C ARG A 77 -6.51 -6.51 16.44
N ALA A 78 -7.82 -6.48 16.22
CA ALA A 78 -8.76 -6.31 17.32
C ALA A 78 -8.78 -7.56 18.20
N ASP A 79 -9.21 -7.41 19.45
CA ASP A 79 -9.34 -8.54 20.38
C ASP A 79 -10.27 -9.61 19.81
N GLY A 80 -9.78 -10.85 19.74
CA GLY A 80 -10.50 -11.98 19.16
C GLY A 80 -10.55 -12.02 17.62
N GLU A 81 -9.99 -11.03 16.92
CA GLU A 81 -9.98 -10.98 15.45
C GLU A 81 -8.99 -12.00 14.85
N GLY A 82 -9.51 -12.86 13.96
CA GLY A 82 -8.70 -13.82 13.21
C GLY A 82 -7.82 -13.16 12.14
N TRP A 83 -6.75 -13.83 11.72
CA TRP A 83 -5.83 -13.32 10.68
C TRP A 83 -6.55 -13.00 9.36
N THR A 84 -7.45 -13.88 8.93
CA THR A 84 -8.24 -13.70 7.70
C THR A 84 -9.22 -12.53 7.81
N GLU A 85 -9.83 -12.34 8.98
CA GLU A 85 -10.77 -11.24 9.25
C GLU A 85 -10.03 -9.90 9.22
N TRP A 86 -8.87 -9.84 9.87
CA TRP A 86 -8.01 -8.67 9.84
C TRP A 86 -7.58 -8.32 8.41
N ARG A 87 -7.11 -9.31 7.64
CA ARG A 87 -6.75 -9.14 6.23
C ARG A 87 -7.93 -8.61 5.42
N ASP A 88 -9.12 -9.17 5.59
CA ASP A 88 -10.32 -8.75 4.87
C ASP A 88 -10.76 -7.32 5.27
N ARG A 89 -10.66 -6.96 6.56
CA ARG A 89 -10.91 -5.60 7.06
C ARG A 89 -9.96 -4.60 6.41
N LEU A 90 -8.64 -4.86 6.45
CA LEU A 90 -7.63 -4.00 5.84
C LEU A 90 -7.79 -3.90 4.32
N ALA A 91 -8.07 -5.00 3.62
CA ALA A 91 -8.29 -5.01 2.17
C ALA A 91 -9.54 -4.22 1.75
N LYS A 92 -10.59 -4.21 2.57
CA LYS A 92 -11.77 -3.36 2.34
C LYS A 92 -11.49 -1.89 2.61
N LYS A 93 -10.62 -1.59 3.59
CA LYS A 93 -10.34 -0.24 4.04
C LYS A 93 -9.31 0.49 3.18
N ILE A 94 -8.26 -0.20 2.74
CA ILE A 94 -7.14 0.42 2.03
C ILE A 94 -7.45 0.50 0.53
N LEU A 95 -7.68 1.72 0.06
CA LEU A 95 -7.93 1.99 -1.35
C LEU A 95 -6.76 1.51 -2.23
N GLY A 96 -7.07 0.73 -3.26
CA GLY A 96 -6.10 0.24 -4.23
C GLY A 96 -5.31 -1.01 -3.81
N LEU A 97 -5.55 -1.56 -2.61
CA LEU A 97 -5.00 -2.85 -2.19
C LEU A 97 -6.10 -3.91 -2.05
N GLY A 98 -5.95 -5.01 -2.80
CA GLY A 98 -6.78 -6.20 -2.63
C GLY A 98 -6.17 -7.21 -1.67
N LYS A 99 -6.92 -8.28 -1.39
CA LYS A 99 -6.58 -9.35 -0.46
C LYS A 99 -5.14 -9.86 -0.59
N ALA A 100 -4.66 -10.11 -1.81
CA ALA A 100 -3.31 -10.61 -2.04
C ALA A 100 -2.22 -9.67 -1.50
N LYS A 101 -2.29 -8.38 -1.82
CA LYS A 101 -1.28 -7.40 -1.36
C LYS A 101 -1.43 -7.03 0.10
N THR A 102 -2.63 -7.14 0.65
CA THR A 102 -2.84 -7.03 2.10
C THR A 102 -2.22 -8.20 2.83
N SER A 103 -2.42 -9.44 2.37
CA SER A 103 -1.74 -10.60 2.94
C SER A 103 -0.22 -10.44 2.88
N PHE A 104 0.32 -10.00 1.73
CA PHE A 104 1.76 -9.76 1.57
C PHE A 104 2.31 -8.80 2.63
N ALA A 105 1.59 -7.71 2.90
CA ALA A 105 2.01 -6.76 3.93
C ALA A 105 1.97 -7.37 5.34
N ILE A 106 0.93 -8.14 5.66
CA ILE A 106 0.78 -8.82 6.95
C ILE A 106 1.90 -9.86 7.15
N GLU A 107 2.21 -10.67 6.13
CA GLU A 107 3.31 -11.64 6.16
C GLU A 107 4.66 -10.96 6.42
N MET A 108 4.89 -9.78 5.85
CA MET A 108 6.14 -9.03 6.08
C MET A 108 6.21 -8.41 7.48
N LEU A 109 5.08 -8.08 8.09
CA LEU A 109 5.01 -7.52 9.44
C LEU A 109 5.08 -8.61 10.53
N PHE A 110 4.52 -9.80 10.26
CA PHE A 110 4.41 -10.93 11.20
C PHE A 110 4.88 -12.24 10.53
N PRO A 111 6.17 -12.35 10.18
CA PRO A 111 6.67 -13.44 9.34
C PRO A 111 6.62 -14.82 10.01
N LEU A 112 6.46 -14.89 11.34
CA LEU A 112 6.42 -16.15 12.08
C LEU A 112 5.01 -16.52 12.55
N GLU A 113 4.07 -15.58 12.53
CA GLU A 113 2.75 -15.71 13.14
C GLU A 113 1.61 -15.59 12.14
N ALA A 114 1.80 -14.89 11.02
CA ALA A 114 0.76 -14.63 10.05
C ALA A 114 0.18 -15.95 9.50
N GLN A 115 -1.14 -16.11 9.61
CA GLN A 115 -1.87 -17.26 9.05
C GLN A 115 -2.64 -16.89 7.77
N VAL A 116 -2.11 -15.92 7.02
CA VAL A 116 -2.60 -15.50 5.71
C VAL A 116 -1.43 -15.47 4.75
N VAL A 117 -1.68 -15.83 3.50
CA VAL A 117 -0.65 -15.87 2.45
C VAL A 117 -1.04 -15.02 1.25
N CYS A 118 -0.06 -14.33 0.66
CA CYS A 118 -0.20 -13.61 -0.59
C CYS A 118 -0.23 -14.58 -1.77
N MET A 119 -1.43 -14.97 -2.19
CA MET A 119 -1.61 -15.75 -3.41
C MET A 119 -1.65 -14.83 -4.64
N ASP A 120 -0.50 -14.59 -5.26
CA ASP A 120 -0.40 -13.81 -6.51
C ASP A 120 -0.66 -14.65 -7.76
N THR A 121 -0.67 -14.01 -8.94
CA THR A 121 -0.99 -14.68 -10.21
C THR A 121 -0.08 -15.88 -10.48
N HIS A 122 1.19 -15.80 -10.11
CA HIS A 122 2.13 -16.90 -10.33
C HIS A 122 1.87 -18.07 -9.38
N LEU A 123 1.55 -17.80 -8.12
CA LEU A 123 1.15 -18.86 -7.18
C LEU A 123 -0.14 -19.56 -7.63
N PHE A 124 -1.15 -18.80 -8.07
CA PHE A 124 -2.36 -19.39 -8.63
C PHE A 124 -2.05 -20.30 -9.83
N GLN A 125 -1.18 -19.85 -10.75
CA GLN A 125 -0.75 -20.64 -11.91
C GLN A 125 -0.04 -21.94 -11.51
N VAL A 126 0.82 -21.91 -10.49
CA VAL A 126 1.51 -23.11 -9.96
C VAL A 126 0.51 -24.16 -9.49
N TYR A 127 -0.59 -23.74 -8.86
CA TYR A 127 -1.65 -24.64 -8.41
C TYR A 127 -2.69 -24.98 -9.50
N GLY A 128 -2.49 -24.53 -10.75
CA GLY A 128 -3.46 -24.74 -11.84
C GLY A 128 -4.78 -23.97 -11.64
N LEU A 129 -4.77 -22.91 -10.83
CA LEU A 129 -5.93 -22.07 -10.53
C LEU A 129 -5.89 -20.76 -11.33
N ASN A 130 -7.05 -20.10 -11.45
CA ASN A 130 -7.18 -18.81 -12.13
C ASN A 130 -7.71 -17.74 -11.17
N GLN A 131 -7.10 -16.54 -11.19
CA GLN A 131 -7.48 -15.39 -10.37
C GLN A 131 -8.73 -14.63 -10.85
N THR A 132 -9.23 -14.88 -12.06
CA THR A 132 -10.43 -14.20 -12.59
C THR A 132 -11.75 -14.79 -12.08
N LYS A 133 -11.73 -15.66 -11.08
CA LYS A 133 -12.93 -16.23 -10.44
C LYS A 133 -13.08 -15.75 -9.00
#